data_AF-T1AGI4-F1
#
_entry.id   AF-T1AGI4-F1
#
_cell.length_a   1.000
_cell.length_b   1.000
_cell.length_c   1.000
_cell.angle_alpha   90.00
_cell.angle_beta   90.00
_cell.angle_gamma   90.00
#
_symmetry.space_group_name_H-M   'P 1'
#
loop_
_entity.id
_entity.type
_entity.pdbx_description
1 polymer ?
#
loop_
_entity_poly.entity_id
_entity_poly.type
_entity_poly.pdbx_seq_one_letter_code
_entity_poly.pdbx_strand_id
1 'polypeptide(L)' 'MRAWLSDPLRTAAMSPSGPQLARLMVAQVPQGSGPIIELGAGTGVFTAALLAAG' A
#
# COMPACT_ATOMS: atom_id res chain seq x y z
N MET A 1 2.41 13.26 7.62
CA MET A 1 1.94 12.13 8.47
C MET A 1 0.84 12.52 9.46
N ARG A 2 0.92 13.66 10.15
CA ARG A 2 -0.08 14.04 11.17
C ARG A 2 -1.52 14.11 10.64
N ALA A 3 -1.70 14.62 9.42
CA ALA A 3 -3.01 14.74 8.77
C ALA A 3 -3.72 13.40 8.51
N TRP A 4 -3.00 12.36 8.06
CA TRP A 4 -3.56 11.02 7.85
C TRP A 4 -3.95 10.36 9.19
N LEU A 5 -3.13 10.54 10.24
CA LEU A 5 -3.42 10.04 11.58
C LEU A 5 -4.62 10.76 12.23
N SER A 6 -4.80 12.06 11.95
CA SER A 6 -5.87 12.86 12.56
C SER A 6 -7.22 12.72 11.87
N ASP A 7 -7.24 12.46 10.56
CA ASP A 7 -8.47 12.34 9.77
C ASP A 7 -8.23 11.50 8.49
N PRO A 8 -8.12 10.16 8.63
CA PRO A 8 -7.72 9.28 7.53
C PRO A 8 -8.71 9.30 6.36
N LEU A 9 -9.99 9.58 6.63
CA LEU A 9 -11.04 9.68 5.61
C LEU A 9 -10.85 10.91 4.72
N ARG A 10 -10.38 12.04 5.26
CA ARG A 10 -10.03 13.22 4.46
C ARG A 10 -8.83 13.01 3.55
N THR A 11 -7.96 12.07 3.88
CA THR A 11 -6.77 11.72 3.10
C THR A 11 -6.93 10.42 2.30
N ALA A 12 -8.13 9.84 2.28
CA ALA A 12 -8.39 8.59 1.58
C ALA A 12 -8.35 8.80 0.06
N ALA A 13 -7.94 7.76 -0.68
CA ALA A 13 -8.02 7.77 -2.13
C ALA A 13 -9.48 7.68 -2.59
N MET A 14 -9.87 8.52 -3.56
CA MET A 14 -11.22 8.45 -4.15
C MET A 14 -11.43 7.19 -5.00
N SER A 15 -10.36 6.65 -5.60
CA SER A 15 -10.39 5.45 -6.43
C SER A 15 -9.29 4.48 -6.00
N PRO A 16 -9.59 3.17 -5.86
CA PRO A 16 -8.57 2.18 -5.52
C PRO A 16 -7.65 1.89 -6.72
N SER A 17 -6.39 1.56 -6.44
CA SER A 17 -5.46 1.01 -7.44
C SER A 17 -5.89 -0.39 -7.88
N GLY A 18 -5.67 -0.71 -9.15
CA GLY A 18 -5.90 -2.06 -9.67
C GLY A 18 -4.74 -3.03 -9.38
N PRO A 19 -4.96 -4.36 -9.51
CA PRO A 19 -3.92 -5.37 -9.25
C PRO A 19 -2.66 -5.24 -10.12
N GLN A 20 -2.78 -4.81 -11.39
CA GLN A 20 -1.60 -4.57 -12.23
C GLN A 20 -0.71 -3.47 -11.65
N LEU A 21 -1.30 -2.32 -11.29
CA LEU A 21 -0.55 -1.19 -10.75
C LEU A 21 0.11 -1.55 -9.42
N ALA A 22 -0.62 -2.26 -8.55
CA ALA A 22 -0.08 -2.72 -7.28
C ALA A 22 1.18 -3.59 -7.47
N ARG A 23 1.17 -4.55 -8.40
CA ARG A 23 2.35 -5.37 -8.71
C ARG A 23 3.54 -4.55 -9.23
N LEU A 24 3.29 -3.60 -10.13
CA LEU A 24 4.36 -2.74 -10.66
C LEU A 24 4.99 -1.87 -9.58
N MET A 25 4.17 -1.33 -8.67
CA MET A 25 4.66 -0.53 -7.55
C MET A 25 5.44 -1.38 -6.53
N VAL A 26 4.92 -2.56 -6.18
CA VAL A 26 5.60 -3.48 -5.25
C VAL A 26 6.93 -3.98 -5.82
N ALA A 27 7.05 -4.19 -7.13
CA ALA A 27 8.31 -4.58 -7.78
C ALA A 27 9.45 -3.56 -7.57
N GLN A 28 9.14 -2.31 -7.21
CA GLN A 28 10.13 -1.28 -6.92
C GLN A 28 10.58 -1.26 -5.45
N VAL A 29 9.97 -2.07 -4.58
CA VAL A 29 10.37 -2.17 -3.17
C VAL A 29 11.70 -2.93 -3.08
N PRO A 30 12.74 -2.36 -2.45
CA PRO A 30 14.03 -3.02 -2.32
C PRO A 30 13.93 -4.34 -1.56
N GLN A 31 14.63 -5.36 -2.05
CA GLN A 31 14.74 -6.64 -1.34
C GLN A 31 15.46 -6.44 0.00
N GLY A 32 15.00 -7.12 1.04
CA GLY A 32 15.59 -7.02 2.38
C GLY A 32 15.25 -5.72 3.13
N SER A 33 14.16 -5.03 2.76
CA SER A 33 13.66 -3.83 3.45
C SER A 33 13.27 -4.04 4.92
N GLY A 34 13.30 -5.28 5.42
CA GLY A 34 12.84 -5.64 6.75
C GLY A 34 11.30 -5.63 6.83
N PRO A 35 10.72 -5.52 8.04
CA PRO A 35 9.28 -5.50 8.23
C PRO A 35 8.61 -4.33 7.46
N ILE A 36 7.54 -4.62 6.72
CA ILE A 36 6.77 -3.64 5.94
C ILE A 36 5.50 -3.26 6.71
N ILE A 37 5.18 -1.97 6.74
CA ILE A 37 3.92 -1.44 7.29
C ILE A 37 3.11 -0.80 6.16
N GLU A 38 1.92 -1.33 5.91
CA GLU A 38 0.95 -0.74 4.99
C GLU A 38 -0.02 0.19 5.74
N LEU A 39 0.06 1.49 5.45
CA LEU A 39 -0.79 2.50 6.09
C LEU A 39 -2.07 2.70 5.27
N GLY A 40 -3.19 2.19 5.78
CA GLY A 40 -4.50 2.35 5.14
C GLY A 40 -4.69 1.40 3.96
N ALA A 41 -4.59 0.09 4.20
CA ALA A 41 -4.58 -0.95 3.17
C ALA A 41 -5.80 -0.96 2.22
N GLY A 42 -6.91 -0.33 2.62
CA GLY A 42 -8.08 -0.14 1.76
C GLY A 42 -8.59 -1.46 1.20
N THR A 43 -8.45 -1.67 -0.11
CA THR A 43 -8.89 -2.88 -0.82
C THR A 43 -7.94 -4.08 -0.68
N GLY A 44 -6.78 -3.93 -0.04
CA GLY A 44 -5.82 -5.00 0.19
C GLY A 44 -5.01 -5.45 -1.04
N VAL A 45 -5.14 -4.74 -2.17
CA VAL A 45 -4.43 -5.09 -3.41
C VAL A 45 -2.90 -4.99 -3.27
N PHE A 46 -2.42 -4.06 -2.46
CA PHE A 46 -0.99 -3.93 -2.16
C PHE A 46 -0.56 -4.97 -1.14
N THR A 47 -1.37 -5.25 -0.11
CA THR A 47 -1.11 -6.36 0.83
C THR A 47 -0.90 -7.68 0.08
N ALA A 48 -1.81 -8.01 -0.85
CA ALA A 48 -1.71 -9.23 -1.64
C ALA A 48 -0.46 -9.25 -2.54
N ALA A 49 -0.12 -8.11 -3.15
CA ALA A 49 1.07 -8.00 -3.99
C ALA A 49 2.37 -8.10 -3.18
N LEU A 50 2.44 -7.51 -1.99
CA LEU A 50 3.57 -7.61 -1.06
C LEU A 50 3.76 -9.06 -0.59
N LEU A 51 2.69 -9.72 -0.15
CA LEU A 51 2.75 -11.14 0.25
C LEU A 51 3.20 -12.07 -0.88
N ALA A 52 2.84 -11.75 -2.13
CA ALA A 52 3.28 -12.50 -3.30
C ALA A 52 4.75 -12.22 -3.68
N ALA A 53 5.30 -11.08 -3.28
CA ALA A 53 6.68 -10.69 -3.57
C ALA A 53 7.71 -11.29 -2.59
N GLY A 54 7.26 -11.74 -1.41
CA GLY A 54 8.10 -12.35 -0.37
C GLY A 54 8.66 -11.34 0.62
#